data_AF-A0A928LI38-F1
#
_entry.id   AF-A0A928LI38-F1
#
_cell.length_a   1.000
_cell.length_b   1.000
_cell.length_c   1.000
_cell.angle_alpha   90.00
_cell.angle_beta   90.00
_cell.angle_gamma   90.00
#
_symmetry.space_group_name_H-M   'P 1'
#
loop_
_entity.id
_entity.type
_entity.pdbx_description
1 polymer ?
#
loop_
_entity_poly.entity_id
_entity_poly.type
_entity_poly.pdbx_seq_one_letter_code
_entity_poly.pdbx_strand_id
1 'polypeptide(L)'
;MKKIAFIMAIAVLLSFSGCQSKEPGASSEINESDISSQIAEAYDGYLENIYDVYDIIGSDSTFYDAMRYNDIDKKADLILKDLVTTRELEAGAISIYEMWKDELEYSLSEIEKVLSKEKFEKLLTSQRDWEKYVQSTLSCDKDIMTDENGGFASELWFKFPLERAKLYRARTIKIKYLHYLVESEMYDSESQYKSLTFKNKA
;
A
#
# COMPACT_ATOMS: atom_id res chain seq x y z
N MET A 1 4.50 9.41 58.12
CA MET A 1 4.19 8.05 57.61
C MET A 1 2.70 7.88 57.33
N LYS A 2 2.17 8.49 56.27
CA LYS A 2 0.77 8.33 55.81
C LYS A 2 0.64 8.74 54.33
N LYS A 3 1.38 8.14 53.39
CA LYS A 3 1.19 8.33 51.92
C LYS A 3 1.67 7.14 51.06
N ILE A 4 1.62 5.89 51.56
CA ILE A 4 1.99 4.69 50.77
C ILE A 4 0.85 3.65 50.71
N ALA A 5 -0.32 3.92 51.31
CA ALA A 5 -1.40 2.94 51.40
C ALA A 5 -2.47 3.02 50.27
N PHE A 6 -2.29 3.83 49.22
CA PHE A 6 -3.37 4.08 48.24
C PHE A 6 -3.15 3.48 46.84
N ILE A 7 -2.01 2.85 46.57
CA ILE A 7 -1.71 2.30 45.22
C ILE A 7 -1.92 0.77 45.14
N MET A 8 -2.07 0.07 46.26
CA MET A 8 -2.30 -1.38 46.31
C MET A 8 -3.78 -1.83 46.32
N ALA A 9 -4.73 -0.93 46.04
CA ALA A 9 -6.17 -1.26 46.05
C ALA A 9 -6.85 -1.27 44.66
N ILE A 10 -6.13 -0.96 43.58
CA ILE A 10 -6.69 -0.94 42.21
C ILE A 10 -6.24 -2.16 41.37
N ALA A 11 -5.24 -2.92 41.82
CA ALA A 11 -4.71 -4.07 41.09
C ALA A 11 -5.40 -5.42 41.39
N VAL A 12 -6.50 -5.46 42.16
CA VAL A 12 -7.18 -6.72 42.57
C VAL A 12 -8.67 -6.75 42.20
N LEU A 13 -9.18 -5.81 41.40
CA LEU A 13 -10.63 -5.68 41.13
C LEU A 13 -11.06 -5.80 39.65
N LEU A 14 -10.27 -6.44 38.79
CA LEU A 14 -10.72 -6.80 37.42
C LEU A 14 -10.42 -8.26 37.06
N SER A 15 -10.57 -9.16 38.05
CA SER A 15 -10.86 -10.56 37.79
C SER A 15 -12.34 -10.80 38.06
N PHE A 16 -13.01 -11.56 37.18
CA PHE A 16 -14.41 -12.03 37.24
C PHE A 16 -15.46 -11.22 36.46
N SER A 17 -15.36 -11.31 35.15
CA SER A 17 -16.49 -11.58 34.23
C SER A 17 -15.86 -12.32 33.05
N GLY A 18 -15.87 -13.65 32.99
CA GLY A 18 -17.08 -14.43 32.76
C GLY A 18 -17.25 -14.65 31.25
N CYS A 19 -16.39 -15.49 30.64
CA CYS A 19 -16.70 -16.10 29.36
C CYS A 19 -16.67 -17.61 29.53
N GLN A 20 -17.86 -18.18 29.61
CA GLN A 20 -18.10 -19.60 29.45
C GLN A 20 -17.48 -20.06 28.13
N SER A 21 -16.71 -21.14 28.21
CA SER A 21 -16.36 -21.95 27.04
C SER A 21 -17.66 -22.46 26.39
N LYS A 22 -17.99 -21.95 25.20
CA LYS A 22 -18.82 -22.69 24.25
C LYS A 22 -17.90 -23.44 23.30
N GLU A 23 -18.17 -24.73 23.18
CA GLU A 23 -17.59 -25.63 22.18
C GLU A 23 -17.80 -25.12 20.73
N PRO A 24 -16.98 -25.60 19.77
CA PRO A 24 -16.90 -25.04 18.43
C PRO A 24 -18.08 -25.53 17.59
N GLY A 25 -18.88 -24.60 17.09
CA GLY A 25 -20.09 -24.96 16.35
C GLY A 25 -20.76 -23.76 15.71
N ALA A 26 -20.05 -23.09 14.83
CA ALA A 26 -20.60 -22.39 13.66
C ALA A 26 -19.41 -21.96 12.81
N SER A 27 -19.25 -22.61 11.66
CA SER A 27 -18.47 -22.05 10.56
C SER A 27 -19.10 -20.70 10.20
N SER A 28 -18.56 -19.61 10.75
CA SER A 28 -18.78 -18.30 10.16
C SER A 28 -18.09 -18.34 8.81
N GLU A 29 -18.85 -18.65 7.76
CA GLU A 29 -18.48 -18.25 6.41
C GLU A 29 -18.18 -16.76 6.50
N ILE A 30 -16.91 -16.41 6.41
CA ILE A 30 -16.48 -15.02 6.35
C ILE A 30 -16.99 -14.54 5.00
N ASN A 31 -18.08 -13.78 5.04
CA ASN A 31 -18.74 -13.29 3.85
C ASN A 31 -17.78 -12.33 3.13
N GLU A 32 -17.48 -12.57 1.85
CA GLU A 32 -16.56 -11.72 1.07
C GLU A 32 -16.96 -10.23 1.11
N SER A 33 -18.25 -9.95 1.31
CA SER A 33 -18.79 -8.59 1.46
C SER A 33 -18.29 -7.87 2.71
N ASP A 34 -18.11 -8.56 3.83
CA ASP A 34 -17.68 -7.94 5.09
C ASP A 34 -16.18 -7.62 5.07
N ILE A 35 -15.37 -8.48 4.46
CA ILE A 35 -13.96 -8.21 4.19
C ILE A 35 -13.83 -7.00 3.24
N SER A 36 -14.63 -6.96 2.17
CA SER A 36 -14.62 -5.86 1.20
C SER A 36 -14.95 -4.50 1.84
N SER A 37 -15.83 -4.46 2.85
CA SER A 37 -16.25 -3.22 3.52
C SER A 37 -15.19 -2.65 4.48
N GLN A 38 -14.50 -3.50 5.24
CA GLN A 38 -13.43 -3.07 6.16
C GLN A 38 -12.15 -2.68 5.42
N ILE A 39 -11.87 -3.33 4.28
CA ILE A 39 -10.80 -2.92 3.36
C ILE A 39 -11.11 -1.54 2.76
N ALA A 40 -12.37 -1.31 2.40
CA ALA A 40 -12.82 -0.04 1.85
C ALA A 40 -12.54 1.14 2.80
N GLU A 41 -12.84 1.02 4.10
CA GLU A 41 -12.63 2.10 5.09
C GLU A 41 -11.14 2.37 5.39
N ALA A 42 -10.31 1.33 5.50
CA ALA A 42 -8.87 1.50 5.73
C ALA A 42 -8.14 2.10 4.51
N TYR A 43 -8.63 1.83 3.30
CA TYR A 43 -8.14 2.44 2.06
C TYR A 43 -8.58 3.89 1.90
N ASP A 44 -9.80 4.25 2.34
CA ASP A 44 -10.31 5.62 2.24
C ASP A 44 -9.39 6.60 3.01
N GLY A 45 -8.97 6.27 4.24
CA GLY A 45 -8.06 7.14 5.01
C GLY A 45 -6.61 7.24 4.47
N TYR A 46 -6.14 6.24 3.71
CA TYR A 46 -4.80 6.25 3.09
C TYR A 46 -4.79 6.97 1.74
N LEU A 47 -5.83 6.79 0.93
CA LEU A 47 -5.99 7.50 -0.34
C LEU A 47 -6.30 8.99 -0.08
N GLU A 48 -7.17 9.33 0.88
CA GLU A 48 -7.37 10.72 1.31
C GLU A 48 -6.02 11.40 1.65
N ASN A 49 -5.15 10.75 2.44
CA ASN A 49 -3.85 11.32 2.81
C ASN A 49 -2.83 11.42 1.67
N ILE A 50 -2.92 10.57 0.63
CA ILE A 50 -2.01 10.65 -0.53
C ILE A 50 -2.46 11.76 -1.52
N TYR A 51 -3.76 12.01 -1.63
CA TYR A 51 -4.33 12.90 -2.64
C TYR A 51 -4.63 14.32 -2.14
N ASP A 52 -4.60 14.55 -0.83
CA ASP A 52 -4.74 15.88 -0.20
C ASP A 52 -3.66 16.89 -0.66
N VAL A 53 -2.57 16.44 -1.28
CA VAL A 53 -1.53 17.34 -1.82
C VAL A 53 -2.03 18.20 -2.99
N TYR A 54 -3.03 17.72 -3.72
CA TYR A 54 -3.54 18.43 -4.90
C TYR A 54 -5.00 18.86 -4.78
N ASP A 55 -5.79 18.27 -3.87
CA ASP A 55 -7.14 18.74 -3.51
C ASP A 55 -8.09 18.97 -4.72
N ILE A 56 -7.80 18.33 -5.85
CA ILE A 56 -8.42 18.60 -7.17
C ILE A 56 -9.47 17.54 -7.54
N ILE A 57 -9.46 16.37 -6.90
CA ILE A 57 -10.38 15.29 -7.22
C ILE A 57 -10.98 14.70 -5.93
N GLY A 58 -12.29 14.82 -5.78
CA GLY A 58 -13.03 14.22 -4.67
C GLY A 58 -13.00 12.68 -4.71
N SER A 59 -13.37 12.06 -3.58
CA SER A 59 -13.52 10.61 -3.40
C SER A 59 -14.42 9.95 -4.47
N ASP A 60 -15.24 10.72 -5.17
CA ASP A 60 -16.30 10.25 -6.04
C ASP A 60 -15.90 10.30 -7.53
N SER A 61 -14.61 10.33 -7.83
CA SER A 61 -14.10 10.40 -9.21
C SER A 61 -13.82 9.03 -9.81
N THR A 62 -13.93 8.94 -11.14
CA THR A 62 -13.53 7.76 -11.90
C THR A 62 -12.07 7.39 -11.66
N PHE A 63 -11.20 8.38 -11.42
CA PHE A 63 -9.81 8.13 -11.05
C PHE A 63 -9.70 7.40 -9.71
N TYR A 64 -10.42 7.89 -8.70
CA TYR A 64 -10.44 7.28 -7.37
C TYR A 64 -10.91 5.83 -7.43
N ASP A 65 -12.02 5.56 -8.12
CA ASP A 65 -12.55 4.22 -8.30
C ASP A 65 -11.57 3.30 -9.03
N ALA A 66 -10.93 3.79 -10.09
CA ALA A 66 -9.92 3.02 -10.83
C ALA A 66 -8.73 2.65 -9.95
N MET A 67 -8.29 3.54 -9.06
CA MET A 67 -7.19 3.26 -8.13
C MET A 67 -7.64 2.39 -6.94
N ARG A 68 -8.86 2.56 -6.44
CA ARG A 68 -9.41 1.77 -5.32
C ARG A 68 -9.61 0.31 -5.70
N TYR A 69 -10.13 0.05 -6.90
CA TYR A 69 -10.51 -1.29 -7.35
C TYR A 69 -9.51 -1.91 -8.34
N ASN A 70 -8.25 -1.48 -8.30
CA ASN A 70 -7.22 -1.99 -9.21
C ASN A 70 -6.89 -3.46 -8.95
N ASP A 71 -6.51 -4.17 -10.01
CA ASP A 71 -6.29 -5.62 -9.94
C ASP A 71 -4.93 -6.00 -9.32
N ILE A 72 -3.99 -5.06 -9.20
CA ILE A 72 -2.70 -5.33 -8.55
C ILE A 72 -2.90 -5.48 -7.04
N ASP A 73 -3.66 -4.58 -6.42
CA ASP A 73 -3.99 -4.69 -4.99
C ASP A 73 -4.80 -5.95 -4.70
N LYS A 74 -5.79 -6.29 -5.53
CA LYS A 74 -6.54 -7.56 -5.38
C LYS A 74 -5.62 -8.78 -5.43
N LYS A 75 -4.67 -8.81 -6.39
CA LYS A 75 -3.68 -9.89 -6.49
C LYS A 75 -2.73 -9.91 -5.30
N ALA A 76 -2.30 -8.75 -4.83
CA ALA A 76 -1.43 -8.64 -3.66
C ALA A 76 -2.12 -9.18 -2.39
N ASP A 77 -3.40 -8.86 -2.20
CA ASP A 77 -4.19 -9.36 -1.07
C ASP A 77 -4.35 -10.89 -1.13
N LEU A 78 -4.60 -11.45 -2.32
CA LEU A 78 -4.66 -12.90 -2.51
C LEU A 78 -3.31 -13.56 -2.21
N ILE A 79 -2.21 -13.01 -2.74
CA ILE A 79 -0.86 -13.50 -2.47
C ILE A 79 -0.61 -13.54 -0.96
N LEU A 80 -0.93 -12.48 -0.21
CA LEU A 80 -0.63 -12.42 1.22
C LEU A 80 -1.52 -13.32 2.08
N LYS A 81 -2.74 -13.65 1.65
CA LYS A 81 -3.66 -14.53 2.39
C LYS A 81 -3.17 -15.98 2.47
N ASP A 82 -2.46 -16.44 1.44
CA ASP A 82 -2.12 -17.86 1.28
C ASP A 82 -0.74 -18.25 1.83
N LEU A 83 0.06 -17.28 2.30
CA LEU A 83 1.46 -17.49 2.69
C LEU A 83 1.59 -17.64 4.20
N VAL A 84 2.29 -18.69 4.65
CA VAL A 84 2.37 -19.05 6.08
C VAL A 84 3.79 -18.94 6.62
N THR A 85 4.79 -19.29 5.81
CA THR A 85 6.19 -19.22 6.23
C THR A 85 6.82 -17.87 5.92
N THR A 86 7.83 -17.47 6.69
CA THR A 86 8.61 -16.25 6.43
C THR A 86 9.19 -16.20 5.02
N ARG A 87 9.64 -17.35 4.49
CA ARG A 87 10.20 -17.44 3.13
C ARG A 87 9.14 -17.26 2.05
N GLU A 88 7.96 -17.83 2.25
CA GLU A 88 6.80 -17.63 1.38
C GLU A 88 6.36 -16.16 1.41
N LEU A 89 6.26 -15.56 2.59
CA LEU A 89 5.95 -14.13 2.77
C LEU A 89 6.96 -13.24 2.07
N GLU A 90 8.26 -13.53 2.18
CA GLU A 90 9.31 -12.78 1.48
C GLU A 90 9.17 -12.89 -0.04
N ALA A 91 8.96 -14.10 -0.57
CA ALA A 91 8.76 -14.31 -1.99
C ALA A 91 7.49 -13.61 -2.52
N GLY A 92 6.39 -13.69 -1.76
CA GLY A 92 5.14 -12.98 -2.07
C GLY A 92 5.32 -11.46 -2.07
N ALA A 93 6.02 -10.93 -1.06
CA ALA A 93 6.32 -9.51 -0.96
C ALA A 93 7.19 -9.00 -2.13
N ILE A 94 8.18 -9.79 -2.56
CA ILE A 94 8.99 -9.49 -3.76
C ILE A 94 8.10 -9.46 -5.01
N SER A 95 7.23 -10.46 -5.18
CA SER A 95 6.31 -10.50 -6.32
C SER A 95 5.37 -9.29 -6.37
N ILE A 96 4.86 -8.85 -5.22
CA ILE A 96 4.01 -7.64 -5.13
C ILE A 96 4.80 -6.39 -5.51
N TYR A 97 6.04 -6.26 -5.03
CA TYR A 97 6.94 -5.19 -5.44
C TYR A 97 7.16 -5.17 -6.96
N GLU A 98 7.44 -6.33 -7.57
CA GLU A 98 7.66 -6.45 -9.00
C GLU A 98 6.43 -6.03 -9.81
N MET A 99 5.21 -6.42 -9.38
CA MET A 99 3.98 -5.97 -10.03
C MET A 99 3.83 -4.45 -10.02
N TRP A 100 4.11 -3.79 -8.89
CA TRP A 100 4.03 -2.34 -8.79
C TRP A 100 5.15 -1.62 -9.53
N LYS A 101 6.35 -2.20 -9.59
CA LYS A 101 7.45 -1.69 -10.40
C LYS A 101 7.10 -1.74 -11.89
N ASP A 102 6.57 -2.85 -12.36
CA ASP A 102 6.13 -3.01 -13.74
C ASP A 102 5.02 -2.02 -14.12
N GLU A 103 4.09 -1.76 -13.21
CA GLU A 103 3.02 -0.79 -13.42
C GLU A 103 3.53 0.66 -13.43
N LEU A 104 4.55 0.97 -12.63
CA LEU A 104 5.24 2.26 -12.66
C LEU A 104 5.92 2.50 -14.00
N GLU A 105 6.67 1.51 -14.49
CA GLU A 105 7.34 1.56 -15.80
C GLU A 105 6.31 1.73 -16.94
N TYR A 106 5.21 0.97 -16.88
CA TYR A 106 4.09 1.13 -17.81
C TYR A 106 3.51 2.55 -17.76
N SER A 107 3.21 3.07 -16.56
CA SER A 107 2.63 4.40 -16.38
C SER A 107 3.55 5.52 -16.89
N LEU A 108 4.87 5.37 -16.72
CA LEU A 108 5.87 6.28 -17.29
C LEU A 108 5.87 6.24 -18.82
N SER A 109 5.75 5.04 -19.42
CA SER A 109 5.69 4.90 -20.88
C SER A 109 4.40 5.48 -21.49
N GLU A 110 3.29 5.43 -20.76
CA GLU A 110 2.03 6.01 -21.23
C GLU A 110 2.03 7.54 -21.11
N ILE A 111 2.48 8.09 -19.97
CA ILE A 111 2.52 9.55 -19.79
C ILE A 111 3.53 10.24 -20.72
N GLU A 112 4.58 9.54 -21.15
CA GLU A 112 5.51 10.02 -22.19
C GLU A 112 4.79 10.43 -23.47
N LYS A 113 3.74 9.71 -23.85
CA LYS A 113 3.01 9.90 -25.12
C LYS A 113 2.22 11.21 -25.15
N VAL A 114 1.89 11.77 -23.99
CA VAL A 114 1.07 12.99 -23.87
C VAL A 114 1.87 14.20 -23.37
N LEU A 115 3.05 13.99 -22.79
CA LEU A 115 3.92 15.08 -22.34
C LEU A 115 4.83 15.60 -23.44
N SER A 116 5.20 16.88 -23.36
CA SER A 116 6.32 17.40 -24.15
C SER A 116 7.62 16.76 -23.68
N LYS A 117 8.57 16.59 -24.61
CA LYS A 117 9.90 16.03 -24.32
C LYS A 117 10.57 16.67 -23.10
N GLU A 118 10.51 18.00 -22.99
CA GLU A 118 11.11 18.72 -21.87
C GLU A 118 10.47 18.37 -20.52
N LYS A 119 9.13 18.29 -20.46
CA LYS A 119 8.41 17.91 -19.24
C LYS A 119 8.69 16.45 -18.87
N PHE A 120 8.72 15.56 -19.85
CA PHE A 120 9.01 14.15 -19.61
C PHE A 120 10.45 13.92 -19.11
N GLU A 121 11.45 14.61 -19.66
CA GLU A 121 12.83 14.51 -19.15
C GLU A 121 12.97 15.00 -17.70
N LYS A 122 12.23 16.06 -17.32
CA LYS A 122 12.14 16.50 -15.92
C LYS A 122 11.50 15.43 -15.03
N LEU A 123 10.42 14.80 -15.49
CA LEU A 123 9.76 13.71 -14.78
C LEU A 123 10.71 12.51 -14.61
N LEU A 124 11.39 12.08 -15.67
CA LEU A 124 12.36 10.98 -15.61
C LEU A 124 13.52 11.27 -14.66
N THR A 125 14.02 12.51 -14.65
CA THR A 125 15.06 12.92 -13.68
C THR A 125 14.54 12.81 -12.24
N SER A 126 13.36 13.37 -11.96
CA SER A 126 12.71 13.23 -10.66
C SER A 126 12.47 11.78 -10.26
N GLN A 127 12.11 10.92 -11.22
CA GLN A 127 11.88 9.49 -10.98
C GLN A 127 13.17 8.78 -10.58
N ARG A 128 14.28 9.00 -11.30
CA ARG A 128 15.59 8.41 -10.97
C ARG A 128 16.08 8.84 -9.59
N ASP A 129 15.88 10.11 -9.23
CA ASP A 129 16.28 10.62 -7.92
C ASP A 129 15.41 10.04 -6.80
N TRP A 130 14.11 9.88 -7.04
CA TRP A 130 13.21 9.20 -6.12
C TRP A 130 13.61 7.73 -5.90
N GLU A 131 13.97 7.00 -6.96
CA GLU A 131 14.41 5.60 -6.83
C GLU A 131 15.70 5.47 -5.99
N LYS A 132 16.65 6.38 -6.19
CA LYS A 132 17.86 6.44 -5.35
C LYS A 132 17.51 6.70 -3.88
N TYR A 133 16.59 7.62 -3.63
CA TYR A 133 16.12 7.94 -2.27
C TYR A 133 15.44 6.73 -1.60
N VAL A 134 14.58 6.02 -2.31
CA VAL A 134 13.93 4.79 -1.79
C VAL A 134 14.98 3.75 -1.45
N GLN A 135 15.92 3.50 -2.35
CA GLN A 135 16.99 2.52 -2.15
C GLN A 135 17.88 2.90 -0.95
N SER A 136 18.28 4.17 -0.82
CA SER A 136 19.12 4.61 0.30
C SER A 136 18.40 4.51 1.64
N THR A 137 17.12 4.86 1.68
CA THR A 137 16.31 4.82 2.90
C THR A 137 16.15 3.38 3.39
N LEU A 138 15.68 2.48 2.52
CA LEU A 138 15.50 1.07 2.89
C LEU A 138 16.82 0.37 3.24
N SER A 139 17.92 0.75 2.59
CA SER A 139 19.25 0.25 2.97
C SER A 139 19.64 0.71 4.37
N CYS A 140 19.43 1.99 4.68
CA CYS A 140 19.72 2.55 6.00
C CYS A 140 18.88 1.87 7.09
N ASP A 141 17.57 1.68 6.84
CA ASP A 141 16.68 0.98 7.77
C ASP A 141 17.16 -0.46 8.03
N LYS A 142 17.55 -1.16 6.96
CA LYS A 142 18.11 -2.50 7.06
C LYS A 142 19.41 -2.53 7.88
N ASP A 143 20.31 -1.58 7.64
CA ASP A 143 21.58 -1.48 8.35
C ASP A 143 21.36 -1.23 9.84
N ILE A 144 20.39 -0.38 10.22
CA ILE A 144 20.04 -0.11 11.62
C ILE A 144 19.47 -1.35 12.31
N MET A 145 18.67 -2.13 11.59
CA MET A 145 18.00 -3.31 12.15
C MET A 145 18.88 -4.57 12.14
N THR A 146 20.03 -4.52 11.47
CA THR A 146 21.00 -5.61 11.45
C THR A 146 21.95 -5.45 12.64
N ASP A 147 22.13 -6.48 13.45
CA ASP A 147 23.06 -6.45 14.58
C ASP A 147 24.53 -6.42 14.12
N GLU A 148 25.46 -6.17 15.05
CA GLU A 148 26.90 -6.06 14.77
C GLU A 148 27.52 -7.35 14.18
N ASN A 149 26.84 -8.49 14.29
CA ASN A 149 27.26 -9.78 13.75
C ASN A 149 26.55 -10.13 12.42
N GLY A 150 25.75 -9.21 11.85
CA GLY A 150 24.97 -9.45 10.64
C GLY A 150 23.67 -10.22 10.90
N GLY A 151 23.30 -10.42 12.17
CA GLY A 151 22.05 -11.05 12.57
C GLY A 151 20.87 -10.11 12.37
N PHE A 152 19.84 -10.60 11.71
CA PHE A 152 18.58 -9.89 11.53
C PHE A 152 17.44 -10.84 11.85
N ALA A 153 16.46 -10.35 12.61
CA ALA A 153 15.26 -11.10 13.00
C ALA A 153 14.57 -11.62 11.75
N SER A 154 14.69 -12.93 11.48
CA SER A 154 14.33 -13.47 10.17
C SER A 154 12.87 -13.23 9.83
N GLU A 155 12.01 -13.20 10.84
CA GLU A 155 10.59 -12.87 10.77
C GLU A 155 10.27 -11.47 10.23
N LEU A 156 11.26 -10.59 10.05
CA LEU A 156 11.06 -9.24 9.52
C LEU A 156 11.52 -9.07 8.06
N TRP A 157 12.14 -10.09 7.44
CA TRP A 157 12.76 -9.93 6.10
C TRP A 157 11.75 -9.53 5.02
N PHE A 158 10.54 -10.08 5.09
CA PHE A 158 9.46 -9.78 4.15
C PHE A 158 8.98 -8.31 4.24
N LYS A 159 9.30 -7.58 5.33
CA LYS A 159 8.86 -6.19 5.50
C LYS A 159 9.55 -5.24 4.54
N PHE A 160 10.82 -5.46 4.16
CA PHE A 160 11.52 -4.55 3.24
C PHE A 160 10.96 -4.60 1.82
N PRO A 161 10.73 -5.79 1.20
CA PRO A 161 10.06 -5.83 -0.10
C PRO A 161 8.62 -5.29 -0.04
N LEU A 162 7.87 -5.52 1.04
CA LEU A 162 6.53 -4.93 1.20
C LEU A 162 6.57 -3.41 1.29
N GLU A 163 7.51 -2.85 2.05
CA GLU A 163 7.65 -1.40 2.16
C GLU A 163 8.05 -0.80 0.81
N ARG A 164 8.97 -1.46 0.09
CA ARG A 164 9.31 -1.08 -1.28
C ARG A 164 8.08 -1.12 -2.19
N ALA A 165 7.24 -2.15 -2.09
CA ALA A 165 6.01 -2.24 -2.86
C ALA A 165 5.05 -1.08 -2.57
N LYS A 166 4.86 -0.70 -1.30
CA LYS A 166 4.01 0.45 -0.92
C LYS A 166 4.51 1.77 -1.51
N LEU A 167 5.82 2.01 -1.45
CA LEU A 167 6.44 3.20 -2.03
C LEU A 167 6.24 3.26 -3.54
N TYR A 168 6.45 2.14 -4.25
CA TYR A 168 6.22 2.04 -5.68
C TYR A 168 4.73 2.20 -6.06
N ARG A 169 3.82 1.61 -5.27
CA ARG A 169 2.38 1.81 -5.41
C ARG A 169 2.00 3.28 -5.33
N ALA A 170 2.42 3.98 -4.27
CA ALA A 170 2.12 5.39 -4.08
C ALA A 170 2.70 6.26 -5.22
N ARG A 171 3.93 5.99 -5.65
CA ARG A 171 4.57 6.71 -6.76
C ARG A 171 3.85 6.50 -8.09
N THR A 172 3.45 5.25 -8.36
CA THR A 172 2.69 4.87 -9.57
C THR A 172 1.36 5.61 -9.63
N ILE A 173 0.60 5.56 -8.54
CA ILE A 173 -0.66 6.26 -8.39
C ILE A 173 -0.49 7.76 -8.62
N LYS A 174 0.55 8.38 -8.05
CA LYS A 174 0.85 9.80 -8.27
C LYS A 174 1.13 10.11 -9.74
N ILE A 175 1.89 9.28 -10.44
CA ILE A 175 2.16 9.47 -11.88
C ILE A 175 0.90 9.29 -12.70
N LYS A 176 0.08 8.27 -12.40
CA LYS A 176 -1.24 8.09 -13.04
C LYS A 176 -2.15 9.28 -12.80
N TYR A 177 -2.14 9.87 -11.62
CA TYR A 177 -2.91 11.06 -11.32
C TYR A 177 -2.48 12.27 -12.15
N LEU A 178 -1.17 12.53 -12.22
CA LEU A 178 -0.64 13.58 -13.09
C LEU A 178 -0.97 13.32 -14.57
N HIS A 179 -0.96 12.06 -14.98
CA HIS A 179 -1.38 11.66 -16.33
C HIS A 179 -2.87 11.95 -16.55
N TYR A 180 -3.73 11.58 -15.60
CA TYR A 180 -5.17 11.83 -15.64
C TYR A 180 -5.48 13.32 -15.81
N LEU A 181 -4.81 14.20 -15.05
CA LEU A 181 -4.97 15.65 -15.17
C LEU A 181 -4.54 16.19 -16.54
N VAL A 182 -3.57 15.57 -17.20
CA VAL A 182 -3.19 15.95 -18.56
C VAL A 182 -4.23 15.47 -19.56
N GLU A 183 -4.71 14.23 -19.42
CA GLU A 183 -5.72 13.66 -20.30
C GLU A 183 -7.08 14.36 -20.18
N SER A 184 -7.44 14.86 -18.99
CA SER A 184 -8.69 15.60 -18.75
C SER A 184 -8.77 16.93 -19.49
N GLU A 185 -7.62 17.54 -19.79
CA GLU A 185 -7.52 18.76 -20.60
C GLU A 185 -7.42 18.43 -22.10
N MET A 186 -7.07 17.19 -22.46
CA MET A 186 -6.81 16.76 -23.84
C MET A 186 -7.99 16.06 -24.51
N TYR A 187 -8.82 15.34 -23.75
CA TYR A 187 -9.93 14.56 -24.31
C TYR A 187 -11.24 14.77 -23.56
N ASP A 188 -12.32 14.82 -24.32
CA ASP A 188 -13.70 15.01 -23.83
C ASP A 188 -14.32 13.76 -23.18
N SER A 189 -13.65 12.61 -23.25
CA SER A 189 -14.18 11.33 -22.73
C SER A 189 -13.12 10.50 -22.03
N GLU A 190 -13.42 10.09 -20.81
CA GLU A 190 -12.55 9.26 -19.95
C GLU A 190 -12.27 7.87 -20.53
N SER A 191 -13.08 7.38 -21.47
CA SER A 191 -12.82 6.12 -22.18
C SER A 191 -11.48 6.10 -22.92
N GLN A 192 -10.89 7.27 -23.17
CA GLN A 192 -9.61 7.44 -23.84
C GLN A 192 -8.43 7.47 -22.85
N TYR A 193 -8.70 7.60 -21.54
CA TYR A 193 -7.68 7.87 -20.54
C TYR A 193 -6.86 6.62 -20.23
N LYS A 194 -5.59 6.62 -20.62
CA LYS A 194 -4.62 5.59 -20.28
C LYS A 194 -4.18 5.66 -18.83
N SER A 195 -4.32 6.81 -18.18
CA SER A 195 -4.15 6.95 -16.72
C SER A 195 -5.04 6.02 -15.89
N LEU A 196 -6.22 5.65 -16.40
CA LEU A 196 -7.20 4.77 -15.74
C LEU A 196 -6.95 3.26 -16.03
N THR A 197 -6.00 2.95 -16.89
CA THR A 197 -5.68 1.58 -17.29
C THR A 197 -4.48 1.04 -16.52
N PHE A 198 -4.46 -0.28 -16.32
CA PHE A 198 -3.35 -1.01 -15.69
C PHE A 198 -2.78 -1.99 -16.71
N LYS A 199 -1.46 -2.22 -16.66
CA LYS A 199 -0.71 -3.08 -17.61
C LYS A 199 -1.36 -4.44 -17.80
N ASN A 200 -1.96 -4.99 -16.74
CA ASN A 200 -2.50 -6.35 -16.70
C ASN A 200 -4.03 -6.44 -16.89
N LYS A 201 -4.70 -5.39 -17.40
CA LYS A 201 -6.09 -5.55 -17.88
C LYS A 201 -6.08 -6.35 -19.19
N ALA A 202 -6.35 -7.64 -19.08
CA ALA A 202 -6.80 -8.50 -20.19
C ALA A 202 -8.28 -8.23 -20.49
#